data_AF-A0A7X7JYA4-F1
#
_entry.id   AF-A0A7X7JYA4-F1
#
_cell.length_a   1.000
_cell.length_b   1.000
_cell.length_c   1.000
_cell.angle_alpha   90.00
_cell.angle_beta   90.00
_cell.angle_gamma   90.00
#
_symmetry.space_group_name_H-M   'P 1'
#
loop_
_entity.id
_entity.type
_entity.pdbx_description
1 polymer ?
#
loop_
_entity_poly.entity_id
_entity_poly.type
_entity_poly.pdbx_seq_one_letter_code
_entity_poly.pdbx_strand_id
1 'polypeptide(L)'
;AHNTDGYVYGYAPNGNTEGAMNQLVLFRVPTERILDRRAYEFFVAHHASGAAEWSPRIEERGVLHTFPAGWVNTTVHPYAWHPSVVYYPPLELYLMANWGMGCSPTGEWFGKPSYLGFWTAPQPWGPWTQVHEETAWTPANDPAARAYQPQIAPKWIAADGRSFWLVWTDFQEVADAGRPFYSFNVQKVEVLLD
;
A
#
# COMPACT_ATOMS: atom_id res chain seq x y z
N ALA A 1 11.78 -21.57 -5.31
CA ALA A 1 10.59 -20.81 -4.90
C ALA A 1 11.04 -19.46 -4.37
N HIS A 2 10.34 -18.36 -4.65
CA HIS A 2 10.74 -17.02 -4.18
C HIS A 2 10.40 -16.76 -2.71
N ASN A 3 9.51 -17.56 -2.12
CA ASN A 3 9.31 -17.54 -0.67
C ASN A 3 10.51 -18.23 -0.01
N THR A 4 11.38 -17.43 0.63
CA THR A 4 12.63 -17.90 1.23
C THR A 4 12.53 -18.16 2.74
N ASP A 5 11.46 -17.71 3.40
CA ASP A 5 11.29 -17.80 4.85
C ASP A 5 10.13 -18.70 5.31
N GLY A 6 9.26 -19.12 4.39
CA GLY A 6 8.12 -19.99 4.67
C GLY A 6 6.90 -19.29 5.27
N TYR A 7 6.82 -17.95 5.20
CA TYR A 7 5.72 -17.18 5.78
C TYR A 7 4.80 -16.55 4.73
N VAL A 8 3.57 -16.28 5.15
CA VAL A 8 2.64 -15.34 4.51
C VAL A 8 2.57 -14.09 5.36
N TYR A 9 2.67 -12.93 4.72
CA TYR A 9 2.63 -11.62 5.35
C TYR A 9 1.30 -10.92 5.09
N GLY A 10 0.73 -10.31 6.14
CA GLY A 10 -0.48 -9.52 6.04
C GLY A 10 -0.29 -8.13 6.63
N TYR A 11 -0.63 -7.12 5.83
CA TYR A 11 -0.48 -5.71 6.17
C TYR A 11 -1.84 -5.10 6.47
N ALA A 12 -1.88 -4.14 7.41
CA ALA A 12 -3.07 -3.37 7.69
C ALA A 12 -2.73 -1.95 8.18
N PRO A 13 -3.65 -0.98 8.03
CA PRO A 13 -3.61 0.25 8.81
C PRO A 13 -3.66 -0.02 10.32
N ASN A 14 -3.02 0.82 11.14
CA ASN A 14 -3.00 0.69 12.59
C ASN A 14 -4.26 1.23 13.29
N GLY A 15 -5.40 1.13 12.63
CA GLY A 15 -6.65 1.75 13.07
C GLY A 15 -7.31 2.49 11.91
N ASN A 16 -8.29 3.32 12.27
CA ASN A 16 -9.24 3.87 11.32
C ASN A 16 -9.48 5.37 11.58
N THR A 17 -8.56 6.05 12.25
CA THR A 17 -8.59 7.50 12.48
C THR A 17 -7.32 8.14 11.92
N GLU A 18 -7.37 9.42 11.59
CA GLU A 18 -6.16 10.19 11.26
C GLU A 18 -5.09 10.02 12.36
N GLY A 19 -3.82 9.90 11.97
CA GLY A 19 -2.70 9.59 12.87
C GLY A 19 -2.49 8.10 13.20
N ALA A 20 -3.54 7.28 13.18
CA ALA A 20 -3.44 5.82 13.37
C ALA A 20 -3.56 5.06 12.03
N MET A 21 -4.45 5.50 11.15
CA MET A 21 -4.69 4.85 9.86
C MET A 21 -3.53 5.03 8.89
N ASN A 22 -2.75 6.11 9.01
CA ASN A 22 -1.52 6.31 8.24
C ASN A 22 -0.32 5.54 8.82
N GLN A 23 -0.50 4.71 9.84
CA GLN A 23 0.52 3.81 10.33
C GLN A 23 0.28 2.41 9.77
N LEU A 24 1.35 1.75 9.32
CA LEU A 24 1.35 0.39 8.81
C LEU A 24 1.66 -0.58 9.95
N VAL A 25 0.86 -1.64 10.08
CA VAL A 25 1.17 -2.80 10.92
C VAL A 25 1.24 -4.07 10.09
N LEU A 26 1.90 -5.08 10.63
CA LEU A 26 2.21 -6.32 9.93
C LEU A 26 2.03 -7.53 10.85
N PHE A 27 1.46 -8.59 10.30
CA PHE A 27 1.55 -9.93 10.87
C PHE A 27 2.19 -10.88 9.86
N ARG A 28 2.70 -12.00 10.35
CA ARG A 28 3.08 -13.15 9.53
C ARG A 28 2.49 -14.44 10.08
N VAL A 29 2.37 -15.45 9.23
CA VAL A 29 1.96 -16.81 9.61
C VAL A 29 2.70 -17.83 8.73
N PRO A 30 3.15 -18.98 9.28
CA PRO A 30 3.72 -20.03 8.46
C PRO A 30 2.72 -20.51 7.40
N THR A 31 3.19 -20.75 6.17
CA THR A 31 2.33 -21.07 5.02
C THR A 31 1.41 -22.28 5.26
N GLU A 32 1.89 -23.25 6.01
CA GLU A 32 1.21 -24.50 6.37
C GLU A 32 0.24 -24.37 7.56
N ARG A 33 0.18 -23.19 8.18
CA ARG A 33 -0.66 -22.91 9.37
C ARG A 33 -1.55 -21.68 9.26
N ILE A 34 -1.81 -21.19 8.05
CA ILE A 34 -2.69 -20.03 7.81
C ILE A 34 -4.07 -20.17 8.48
N LEU A 35 -4.61 -21.38 8.58
CA LEU A 35 -5.91 -21.61 9.21
C LEU A 35 -5.86 -21.69 10.75
N ASP A 36 -4.68 -21.69 11.36
CA ASP A 36 -4.50 -21.72 12.81
C ASP A 36 -4.10 -20.34 13.35
N ARG A 37 -5.07 -19.62 13.92
CA ARG A 37 -4.88 -18.28 14.52
C ARG A 37 -3.74 -18.21 15.56
N ARG A 38 -3.41 -19.32 16.24
CA ARG A 38 -2.34 -19.36 17.25
C ARG A 38 -0.94 -19.34 16.64
N ALA A 39 -0.82 -19.56 15.33
CA ALA A 39 0.44 -19.53 14.59
C ALA A 39 0.84 -18.13 14.12
N TYR A 40 -0.05 -17.14 14.27
CA TYR A 40 0.17 -15.79 13.79
C TYR A 40 1.09 -15.04 14.74
N GLU A 41 2.07 -14.35 14.17
CA GLU A 41 2.98 -13.48 14.88
C GLU A 41 2.86 -12.04 14.33
N PHE A 42 3.00 -11.06 15.20
CA PHE A 42 2.86 -9.64 14.92
C PHE A 42 4.21 -8.97 15.02
N PHE A 43 4.52 -8.10 14.05
CA PHE A 43 5.72 -7.29 14.06
C PHE A 43 5.71 -6.38 15.29
N VAL A 44 6.80 -6.35 16.06
CA VAL A 44 6.96 -5.48 17.24
C VAL A 44 7.88 -4.30 16.92
N ALA A 45 9.10 -4.57 16.47
CA ALA A 45 10.09 -3.55 16.18
C ALA A 45 11.21 -4.11 15.29
N HIS A 46 12.06 -3.23 14.77
CA HIS A 46 13.34 -3.63 14.23
C HIS A 46 14.38 -3.73 15.35
N HIS A 47 15.14 -4.82 15.36
CA HIS A 47 16.38 -4.91 16.14
C HIS A 47 17.44 -3.98 15.54
N ALA A 48 18.42 -3.58 16.34
CA ALA A 48 19.56 -2.79 15.89
C ALA A 48 20.37 -3.48 14.76
N SER A 49 20.26 -4.81 14.64
CA SER A 49 20.88 -5.61 13.57
C SER A 49 20.10 -5.59 12.23
N GLY A 50 18.91 -4.98 12.19
CA GLY A 50 18.03 -4.97 11.02
C GLY A 50 17.02 -6.14 10.95
N ALA A 51 17.14 -7.14 11.83
CA ALA A 51 16.14 -8.20 11.97
C ALA A 51 14.83 -7.65 12.60
N ALA A 52 13.70 -8.31 12.34
CA ALA A 52 12.42 -7.96 12.98
C ALA A 52 12.19 -8.79 14.25
N GLU A 53 11.67 -8.12 15.28
CA GLU A 53 11.11 -8.74 16.47
C GLU A 53 9.63 -9.09 16.21
N TRP A 54 9.24 -10.29 16.65
CA TRP A 54 7.91 -10.85 16.43
C TRP A 54 7.31 -11.34 17.74
N SER A 55 6.02 -11.10 17.93
CA SER A 55 5.28 -11.57 19.10
C SER A 55 4.02 -12.35 18.71
N PRO A 56 3.63 -13.43 19.41
CA PRO A 56 2.34 -14.08 19.21
C PRO A 56 1.15 -13.21 19.72
N ARG A 57 1.43 -12.10 20.41
CA ARG A 57 0.46 -11.24 21.08
C ARG A 57 0.18 -9.99 20.25
N ILE A 58 -1.08 -9.82 19.85
CA ILE A 58 -1.46 -8.71 18.95
C ILE A 58 -1.36 -7.34 19.62
N GLU A 59 -1.49 -7.29 20.95
CA GLU A 59 -1.34 -6.08 21.76
C GLU A 59 0.09 -5.56 21.78
N GLU A 60 1.09 -6.39 21.45
CA GLU A 60 2.49 -6.00 21.36
C GLU A 60 2.89 -5.51 19.96
N ARG A 61 1.98 -5.53 18.98
CA ARG A 61 2.31 -5.09 17.62
C ARG A 61 2.84 -3.65 17.65
N GLY A 62 3.92 -3.40 16.94
CA GLY A 62 4.43 -2.06 16.69
C GLY A 62 4.03 -1.52 15.33
N VAL A 63 4.44 -0.27 15.11
CA VAL A 63 4.29 0.42 13.82
C VAL A 63 5.48 0.05 12.94
N LEU A 64 5.20 -0.55 11.79
CA LEU A 64 6.19 -0.92 10.79
C LEU A 64 6.67 0.29 9.97
N HIS A 65 5.74 1.17 9.60
CA HIS A 65 6.03 2.39 8.83
C HIS A 65 4.92 3.42 9.06
N THR A 66 5.22 4.71 8.91
CA THR A 66 4.22 5.79 9.01
C THR A 66 4.22 6.60 7.72
N PHE A 67 3.08 6.61 7.04
CA PHE A 67 2.81 7.39 5.83
C PHE A 67 2.44 8.84 6.17
N PRO A 68 2.41 9.75 5.18
CA PRO A 68 1.97 11.14 5.39
C PRO A 68 0.59 11.25 6.05
N ALA A 69 0.42 12.26 6.90
CA ALA A 69 -0.86 12.59 7.54
C ALA A 69 -1.75 13.44 6.61
N GLY A 70 -3.04 13.55 6.95
CA GLY A 70 -4.00 14.44 6.28
C GLY A 70 -4.64 13.85 5.02
N TRP A 71 -4.64 12.53 4.91
CA TRP A 71 -5.19 11.76 3.78
C TRP A 71 -6.25 10.75 4.21
N VAL A 72 -6.82 10.95 5.40
CA VAL A 72 -7.86 10.09 5.95
C VAL A 72 -9.16 10.87 6.04
N ASN A 73 -10.23 10.29 5.49
CA ASN A 73 -11.58 10.82 5.63
C ASN A 73 -12.03 10.74 7.09
N THR A 74 -12.61 11.85 7.58
CA THR A 74 -13.03 12.01 8.97
C THR A 74 -14.54 12.08 9.14
N THR A 75 -15.32 12.02 8.06
CA THR A 75 -16.78 12.14 8.08
C THR A 75 -17.48 10.80 7.87
N VAL A 76 -17.19 10.10 6.77
CA VAL A 76 -17.91 8.89 6.35
C VAL A 76 -16.93 7.78 6.05
N HIS A 77 -16.86 6.75 6.89
CA HIS A 77 -16.07 5.54 6.69
C HIS A 77 -14.58 5.79 6.34
N PRO A 78 -13.66 5.68 7.30
CA PRO A 78 -12.23 5.87 7.05
C PRO A 78 -11.71 4.82 6.06
N TYR A 79 -11.13 5.26 4.95
CA TYR A 79 -10.63 4.38 3.89
C TYR A 79 -9.41 4.97 3.16
N ALA A 80 -8.21 4.62 3.62
CA ALA A 80 -6.93 5.04 3.04
C ALA A 80 -5.82 4.06 3.46
N TRP A 81 -4.62 4.20 2.90
CA TRP A 81 -3.40 3.52 3.35
C TRP A 81 -3.45 1.99 3.34
N HIS A 82 -4.21 1.40 2.42
CA HIS A 82 -4.24 -0.05 2.18
C HIS A 82 -3.18 -0.41 1.12
N PRO A 83 -2.03 -0.96 1.51
CA PRO A 83 -0.91 -1.15 0.59
C PRO A 83 -1.12 -2.34 -0.35
N SER A 84 -0.54 -2.24 -1.54
CA SER A 84 -0.26 -3.35 -2.42
C SER A 84 1.23 -3.67 -2.34
N VAL A 85 1.60 -4.81 -1.76
CA VAL A 85 2.99 -5.26 -1.64
C VAL A 85 3.23 -6.48 -2.51
N VAL A 86 4.29 -6.43 -3.32
CA VAL A 86 4.72 -7.54 -4.19
C VAL A 86 6.23 -7.72 -4.08
N TYR A 87 6.71 -8.93 -4.36
CA TYR A 87 8.12 -9.12 -4.68
C TYR A 87 8.38 -8.64 -6.12
N TYR A 88 9.46 -7.90 -6.34
CA TYR A 88 9.90 -7.34 -7.61
C TYR A 88 11.17 -8.07 -8.08
N PRO A 89 11.04 -9.19 -8.81
CA PRO A 89 12.15 -10.11 -9.07
C PRO A 89 13.37 -9.49 -9.75
N PRO A 90 13.24 -8.57 -10.75
CA PRO A 90 14.39 -8.03 -11.45
C PRO A 90 15.40 -7.29 -10.56
N LEU A 91 14.97 -6.77 -9.41
CA LEU A 91 15.84 -6.10 -8.43
C LEU A 91 15.98 -6.88 -7.12
N GLU A 92 15.33 -8.03 -7.00
CA GLU A 92 15.27 -8.84 -5.78
C GLU A 92 14.81 -8.08 -4.51
N LEU A 93 13.90 -7.12 -4.68
CA LEU A 93 13.35 -6.29 -3.61
C LEU A 93 11.84 -6.50 -3.48
N TYR A 94 11.27 -6.08 -2.36
CA TYR A 94 9.83 -5.86 -2.23
C TYR A 94 9.48 -4.46 -2.71
N LEU A 95 8.39 -4.35 -3.47
CA LEU A 95 7.81 -3.09 -3.94
C LEU A 95 6.42 -2.93 -3.34
N MET A 96 6.16 -1.76 -2.77
CA MET A 96 4.87 -1.37 -2.22
C MET A 96 4.33 -0.17 -3.01
N ALA A 97 3.09 -0.27 -3.48
CA ALA A 97 2.28 0.88 -3.83
C ALA A 97 1.31 1.15 -2.67
N ASN A 98 1.18 2.41 -2.26
CA ASN A 98 0.16 2.79 -1.29
C ASN A 98 -0.46 4.15 -1.64
N TRP A 99 -1.62 4.43 -1.07
CA TRP A 99 -2.41 5.60 -1.41
C TRP A 99 -3.07 6.22 -0.19
N GLY A 100 -3.24 7.53 -0.25
CA GLY A 100 -3.99 8.31 0.73
C GLY A 100 -5.21 8.96 0.07
N MET A 101 -6.34 9.04 0.76
CA MET A 101 -7.56 9.59 0.18
C MET A 101 -7.51 11.11 0.09
N GLY A 102 -7.71 11.64 -1.12
CA GLY A 102 -7.81 13.08 -1.36
C GLY A 102 -9.10 13.66 -0.78
N CYS A 103 -9.06 14.08 0.49
CA CYS A 103 -10.25 14.58 1.18
C CYS A 103 -10.55 16.05 0.85
N SER A 104 -11.82 16.43 0.93
CA SER A 104 -12.26 17.82 0.87
C SER A 104 -11.74 18.60 2.10
N PRO A 105 -11.78 19.95 2.09
CA PRO A 105 -11.44 20.75 3.28
C PRO A 105 -12.29 20.44 4.52
N THR A 106 -13.48 19.86 4.33
CA THR A 106 -14.37 19.44 5.43
C THR A 106 -14.16 17.97 5.84
N GLY A 107 -13.20 17.28 5.23
CA GLY A 107 -12.84 15.89 5.58
C GLY A 107 -13.63 14.81 4.84
N GLU A 108 -14.45 15.17 3.86
CA GLU A 108 -15.22 14.21 3.05
C GLU A 108 -14.34 13.53 2.00
N TRP A 109 -14.70 12.29 1.64
CA TRP A 109 -14.01 11.52 0.60
C TRP A 109 -13.90 12.25 -0.75
N PHE A 110 -12.78 12.05 -1.45
CA PHE A 110 -12.61 12.42 -2.86
C PHE A 110 -12.90 13.90 -3.21
N GLY A 111 -12.62 14.83 -2.30
CA GLY A 111 -12.69 16.26 -2.57
C GLY A 111 -11.55 16.78 -3.46
N LYS A 112 -10.44 16.04 -3.56
CA LYS A 112 -9.27 16.35 -4.41
C LYS A 112 -8.63 15.04 -4.91
N PRO A 113 -7.65 15.08 -5.84
CA PRO A 113 -6.88 13.90 -6.22
C PRO A 113 -6.24 13.22 -5.01
N SER A 114 -6.16 11.89 -5.05
CA SER A 114 -5.54 11.07 -4.00
C SER A 114 -4.03 11.22 -3.99
N TYR A 115 -3.41 10.79 -2.90
CA TYR A 115 -1.97 10.56 -2.82
C TYR A 115 -1.62 9.21 -3.42
N LEU A 116 -0.50 9.10 -4.12
CA LEU A 116 0.14 7.85 -4.53
C LEU A 116 1.61 7.87 -4.12
N GLY A 117 2.10 6.77 -3.55
CA GLY A 117 3.53 6.60 -3.28
C GLY A 117 4.00 5.20 -3.60
N PHE A 118 5.32 5.08 -3.81
CA PHE A 118 6.00 3.81 -3.93
C PHE A 118 7.14 3.70 -2.93
N TRP A 119 7.28 2.51 -2.34
CA TRP A 119 8.35 2.18 -1.42
C TRP A 119 9.01 0.87 -1.78
N THR A 120 10.30 0.74 -1.50
CA THR A 120 11.05 -0.51 -1.64
C THR A 120 11.58 -0.99 -0.30
N ALA A 121 11.78 -2.31 -0.17
CA ALA A 121 12.39 -2.91 1.00
C ALA A 121 13.16 -4.19 0.66
N PRO A 122 14.23 -4.52 1.40
CA PRO A 122 14.94 -5.80 1.23
C PRO A 122 14.17 -7.00 1.79
N GLN A 123 13.25 -6.75 2.72
CA GLN A 123 12.44 -7.77 3.40
C GLN A 123 10.97 -7.34 3.41
N PRO A 124 10.01 -8.27 3.55
CA PRO A 124 8.60 -7.91 3.60
C PRO A 124 8.26 -7.06 4.83
N TRP A 125 9.02 -7.20 5.92
CA TRP A 125 8.93 -6.32 7.08
C TRP A 125 9.83 -5.08 7.00
N GLY A 126 10.27 -4.64 5.82
CA GLY A 126 11.07 -3.42 5.69
C GLY A 126 12.58 -3.60 5.98
N PRO A 127 13.30 -2.52 6.31
CA PRO A 127 12.81 -1.14 6.38
C PRO A 127 12.33 -0.65 5.01
N TRP A 128 11.23 0.12 5.01
CA TRP A 128 10.64 0.68 3.79
C TRP A 128 11.25 2.04 3.46
N THR A 129 11.74 2.19 2.23
CA THR A 129 12.29 3.44 1.69
C THR A 129 11.37 3.98 0.62
N GLN A 130 10.93 5.24 0.74
CA GLN A 130 10.13 5.87 -0.30
C GLN A 130 11.00 6.19 -1.52
N VAL A 131 10.53 5.78 -2.70
CA VAL A 131 11.25 5.99 -3.98
C VAL A 131 10.48 6.88 -4.95
N HIS A 132 9.18 7.09 -4.73
CA HIS A 132 8.36 8.00 -5.53
C HIS A 132 7.18 8.55 -4.71
N GLU A 133 6.76 9.77 -5.03
CA GLU A 133 5.63 10.45 -4.41
C GLU A 133 4.84 11.29 -5.43
N GLU A 134 3.53 11.12 -5.40
CA GLU A 134 2.56 12.02 -6.01
C GLU A 134 1.58 12.47 -4.93
N THR A 135 1.65 13.74 -4.54
CA THR A 135 0.66 14.36 -3.65
C THR A 135 -0.64 14.74 -4.37
N ALA A 136 -0.72 14.48 -5.67
CA ALA A 136 -1.93 14.56 -6.48
C ALA A 136 -1.82 13.56 -7.63
N TRP A 137 -2.28 12.35 -7.40
CA TRP A 137 -2.28 11.27 -8.39
C TRP A 137 -3.37 11.51 -9.44
N THR A 138 -2.92 11.83 -10.66
CA THR A 138 -3.78 12.20 -11.79
C THR A 138 -3.46 11.29 -13.00
N PRO A 139 -3.93 10.03 -13.00
CA PRO A 139 -3.76 9.13 -14.14
C PRO A 139 -4.14 9.78 -15.47
N ALA A 140 -3.34 9.53 -16.50
CA ALA A 140 -3.51 10.14 -17.82
C ALA A 140 -3.53 11.69 -17.84
N ASN A 141 -2.99 12.33 -16.80
CA ASN A 141 -3.03 13.77 -16.56
C ASN A 141 -4.45 14.33 -16.39
N ASP A 142 -5.42 13.54 -15.90
CA ASP A 142 -6.75 14.05 -15.56
C ASP A 142 -6.76 14.69 -14.16
N PRO A 143 -6.86 16.03 -14.02
CA PRO A 143 -6.91 16.69 -12.72
C PRO A 143 -8.21 16.42 -11.95
N ALA A 144 -9.26 15.94 -12.62
CA ALA A 144 -10.53 15.60 -12.00
C ALA A 144 -10.55 14.16 -11.46
N ALA A 145 -9.52 13.35 -11.74
CA ALA A 145 -9.39 12.00 -11.24
C ALA A 145 -9.51 11.94 -9.71
N ARG A 146 -10.17 10.89 -9.24
CA ARG A 146 -10.29 10.48 -7.83
C ARG A 146 -9.83 9.04 -7.71
N ALA A 147 -8.67 8.79 -8.31
CA ALA A 147 -8.01 7.49 -8.38
C ALA A 147 -7.74 6.94 -6.97
N TYR A 148 -7.95 5.64 -6.77
CA TYR A 148 -7.74 4.99 -5.48
C TYR A 148 -7.51 3.47 -5.62
N GLN A 149 -7.05 2.86 -4.52
CA GLN A 149 -6.69 1.44 -4.43
C GLN A 149 -5.75 0.94 -5.54
N PRO A 150 -4.58 1.57 -5.75
CA PRO A 150 -3.58 1.01 -6.66
C PRO A 150 -3.17 -0.38 -6.19
N GLN A 151 -3.14 -1.32 -7.12
CA GLN A 151 -2.66 -2.69 -6.95
C GLN A 151 -1.61 -2.98 -8.01
N ILE A 152 -0.43 -3.45 -7.60
CA ILE A 152 0.61 -3.87 -8.54
C ILE A 152 0.23 -5.26 -9.03
N ALA A 153 0.08 -5.44 -10.34
CA ALA A 153 -0.18 -6.75 -10.93
C ALA A 153 1.15 -7.53 -11.10
N PRO A 154 1.48 -8.52 -10.24
CA PRO A 154 2.83 -9.11 -10.24
C PRO A 154 3.17 -9.85 -11.54
N LYS A 155 2.15 -10.40 -12.21
CA LYS A 155 2.30 -11.08 -13.50
C LYS A 155 2.58 -10.13 -14.67
N TRP A 156 2.44 -8.83 -14.47
CA TRP A 156 2.63 -7.79 -15.49
C TRP A 156 3.86 -6.91 -15.18
N ILE A 157 4.79 -7.42 -14.37
CA ILE A 157 6.14 -6.86 -14.22
C ILE A 157 6.97 -7.29 -15.43
N ALA A 158 7.60 -6.33 -16.10
CA ALA A 158 8.48 -6.59 -17.22
C ALA A 158 9.74 -7.33 -16.77
N ALA A 159 10.21 -8.28 -17.58
CA ALA A 159 11.36 -9.12 -17.26
C ALA A 159 12.67 -8.32 -17.11
N ASP A 160 12.77 -7.17 -17.77
CA ASP A 160 13.92 -6.26 -17.66
C ASP A 160 13.87 -5.35 -16.42
N GLY A 161 12.79 -5.42 -15.63
CA GLY A 161 12.61 -4.60 -14.44
C GLY A 161 12.37 -3.13 -14.71
N ARG A 162 12.14 -2.71 -15.96
CA ARG A 162 11.98 -1.29 -16.33
C ARG A 162 10.53 -0.83 -16.39
N SER A 163 9.56 -1.73 -16.19
CA SER A 163 8.16 -1.33 -16.06
C SER A 163 7.30 -2.38 -15.38
N PHE A 164 6.16 -1.94 -14.84
CA PHE A 164 5.07 -2.79 -14.39
C PHE A 164 3.72 -2.10 -14.62
N TRP A 165 2.63 -2.79 -14.33
CA TRP A 165 1.29 -2.24 -14.43
C TRP A 165 0.63 -2.13 -13.05
N LEU A 166 0.08 -0.94 -12.79
CA LEU A 166 -0.88 -0.71 -11.71
C LEU A 166 -2.30 -0.96 -12.23
N VAL A 167 -3.08 -1.66 -11.43
CA VAL A 167 -4.54 -1.73 -11.52
C VAL A 167 -5.13 -0.77 -10.50
N TRP A 168 -6.16 -0.03 -10.86
CA TRP A 168 -6.79 0.95 -9.98
C TRP A 168 -8.23 1.24 -10.41
N THR A 169 -8.94 2.04 -9.61
CA THR A 169 -10.31 2.48 -9.87
C THR A 169 -10.44 3.97 -9.56
N ASP A 170 -11.44 4.63 -10.13
CA ASP A 170 -11.64 6.06 -9.98
C ASP A 170 -13.04 6.37 -9.43
N PHE A 171 -13.12 7.24 -8.41
CA PHE A 171 -14.37 7.71 -7.84
C PHE A 171 -14.89 9.02 -8.47
N GLN A 172 -14.28 9.49 -9.55
CA GLN A 172 -14.63 10.73 -10.23
C GLN A 172 -16.09 10.73 -10.69
N GLU A 173 -16.81 11.78 -10.29
CA GLU A 173 -18.16 12.06 -10.79
C GLU A 173 -18.05 12.87 -12.09
N VAL A 174 -18.74 12.41 -13.13
CA VAL A 174 -18.83 13.06 -14.44
C VAL A 174 -20.29 13.46 -14.67
N ALA A 175 -20.52 14.72 -15.01
CA ALA A 175 -21.86 15.26 -15.26
C ALA A 175 -22.61 14.37 -16.26
N ASP A 176 -23.86 14.02 -15.92
CA ASP A 176 -24.77 13.18 -16.70
C ASP A 176 -24.30 11.73 -16.98
N ALA A 177 -23.13 11.33 -16.47
CA ALA A 177 -22.55 9.99 -16.66
C ALA A 177 -22.29 9.23 -15.35
N GLY A 178 -22.47 9.87 -14.19
CA GLY A 178 -22.22 9.25 -12.89
C GLY A 178 -20.71 9.02 -12.67
N ARG A 179 -20.31 7.80 -12.29
CA ARG A 179 -18.90 7.42 -12.10
C ARG A 179 -18.44 6.41 -13.17
N PRO A 180 -18.23 6.85 -14.43
CA PRO A 180 -17.92 5.94 -15.53
C PRO A 180 -16.59 5.21 -15.35
N PHE A 181 -15.68 5.80 -14.56
CA PHE A 181 -14.34 5.27 -14.32
C PHE A 181 -14.23 4.43 -13.05
N TYR A 182 -15.35 4.18 -12.34
CA TYR A 182 -15.45 3.21 -11.25
C TYR A 182 -15.42 1.78 -11.82
N SER A 183 -14.25 1.41 -12.33
CA SER A 183 -14.05 0.25 -13.20
C SER A 183 -12.62 -0.27 -13.07
N PHE A 184 -12.28 -1.30 -13.84
CA PHE A 184 -10.92 -1.82 -13.92
C PHE A 184 -10.08 -0.91 -14.83
N ASN A 185 -9.30 -0.01 -14.22
CA ASN A 185 -8.35 0.83 -14.93
C ASN A 185 -6.93 0.30 -14.78
N VAL A 186 -6.07 0.61 -15.74
CA VAL A 186 -4.65 0.26 -15.70
C VAL A 186 -3.77 1.44 -16.05
N GLN A 187 -2.64 1.56 -15.35
CA GLN A 187 -1.61 2.56 -15.62
C GLN A 187 -0.26 1.84 -15.72
N LYS A 188 0.47 2.04 -16.82
CA LYS A 188 1.85 1.56 -16.94
C LYS A 188 2.76 2.47 -16.13
N VAL A 189 3.57 1.89 -15.27
CA VAL A 189 4.62 2.58 -14.51
C VAL A 189 5.96 2.26 -15.16
N GLU A 190 6.72 3.31 -15.47
CA GLU A 190 8.12 3.21 -15.88
C GLU A 190 9.01 3.23 -14.65
N VAL A 191 10.01 2.34 -14.61
CA VAL A 191 10.99 2.26 -13.55
C VAL A 191 12.34 2.67 -14.13
N LEU A 192 12.87 3.78 -13.61
CA LEU A 192 14.19 4.28 -13.96
C LEU A 192 15.22 3.55 -13.09
N LEU A 193 16.11 2.81 -13.75
CA LEU A 193 17.22 2.11 -13.13
C LEU A 193 18.52 2.77 -13.59
N ASP A 194 19.38 3.11 -12.64
CA ASP A 194 20.74 3.60 -12.90
C ASP A 194 21.68 2.49 -13.42
#